data_AF-A0A9D2GNV5-F1
#
_entry.id   AF-A0A9D2GNV5-F1
#
_cell.length_a   1.000
_cell.length_b   1.000
_cell.length_c   1.000
_cell.angle_alpha   90.00
_cell.angle_beta   90.00
_cell.angle_gamma   90.00
#
_symmetry.space_group_name_H-M   'P 1'
#
loop_
_entity.id
_entity.type
_entity.pdbx_description
1 polymer ?
#
loop_
_entity_poly.entity_id
_entity_poly.type
_entity_poly.pdbx_seq_one_letter_code
_entity_poly.pdbx_strand_id
1 'polypeptide(L)'
;MFTKYRIPLTALAIAMLTMSAAAQSKQDTEKVTSLDSSVITLAEIWSLDQRVRSDVSLYLENSREFNLRIDSICFDKAIECIRHFGWVTDLRKYNSTHGYLLQALTAVMLHSPHRLMDEDVYSLLRTEAEAGRLHPETLALFLDKYYVIYQKRSLYGSDFRKFLQPPALNPEDRPLSDSLRRDIGLSPLPDSLFRQP
;
A
#
# COMPACT_ATOMS: atom_id res chain seq x y z
N MET A 1 62.86 -36.57 -37.51
CA MET A 1 62.45 -35.32 -38.16
C MET A 1 60.97 -35.10 -37.84
N PHE A 2 60.65 -34.40 -36.74
CA PHE A 2 59.27 -34.08 -36.36
C PHE A 2 59.14 -32.56 -36.24
N THR A 3 58.31 -31.99 -37.11
CA THR A 3 58.01 -30.58 -37.24
C THR A 3 57.24 -30.09 -36.00
N LYS A 4 57.81 -29.13 -35.27
CA LYS A 4 57.13 -28.41 -34.19
C LYS A 4 56.05 -27.51 -34.80
N TYR A 5 54.78 -27.87 -34.62
CA TYR A 5 53.65 -26.97 -34.88
C TYR A 5 53.70 -25.83 -33.87
N ARG A 6 54.12 -24.63 -34.31
CA ARG A 6 53.91 -23.39 -33.57
C ARG A 6 52.48 -22.93 -33.82
N ILE A 7 51.60 -23.16 -32.86
CA ILE A 7 50.31 -22.48 -32.81
C ILE A 7 50.63 -20.98 -32.57
N PRO A 8 50.25 -20.06 -33.47
CA PRO A 8 50.52 -18.65 -33.26
C PRO A 8 49.77 -18.18 -32.02
N LEU A 9 50.44 -17.41 -31.14
CA LEU A 9 49.89 -16.89 -29.88
C LEU A 9 48.53 -16.18 -30.07
N THR A 10 48.29 -15.63 -31.26
CA THR A 10 47.01 -15.03 -31.66
C THR A 10 45.85 -16.03 -31.74
N ALA A 11 46.08 -17.26 -32.19
CA ALA A 11 45.03 -18.29 -32.25
C ALA A 11 44.63 -18.80 -30.87
N LEU A 12 45.57 -18.86 -29.92
CA LEU A 12 45.30 -19.24 -28.53
C LEU A 12 44.54 -18.13 -27.79
N ALA A 13 44.86 -16.86 -28.05
CA ALA A 13 44.16 -15.72 -27.47
C ALA A 13 42.69 -15.62 -27.94
N ILE A 14 42.42 -15.91 -29.23
CA ILE A 14 41.06 -15.93 -29.79
C ILE A 14 40.23 -17.09 -29.21
N ALA A 15 40.84 -18.27 -29.00
CA ALA A 15 40.18 -19.39 -28.35
C ALA A 15 39.83 -19.11 -26.87
N MET A 16 40.71 -18.42 -26.12
CA MET A 16 40.41 -18.03 -24.73
C MET A 16 39.34 -16.93 -24.63
N LEU A 17 39.31 -15.97 -25.57
CA LEU A 17 38.27 -14.94 -25.63
C LEU A 17 36.89 -15.50 -25.99
N THR A 18 36.82 -16.51 -26.86
CA THR A 18 35.55 -17.15 -27.25
C THR A 18 35.02 -18.11 -26.18
N MET A 19 35.89 -18.79 -25.42
CA MET A 19 35.46 -19.60 -24.27
C MET A 19 35.00 -18.74 -23.08
N SER A 20 35.58 -17.55 -22.88
CA SER A 20 35.11 -16.59 -21.87
C SER A 20 33.75 -15.97 -22.25
N ALA A 21 33.54 -15.66 -23.54
CA ALA A 21 32.24 -15.18 -24.03
C ALA A 21 31.14 -16.25 -23.97
N ALA A 22 31.48 -17.54 -24.21
CA ALA A 22 30.54 -18.65 -24.07
C ALA A 22 30.23 -19.01 -22.60
N ALA A 23 31.15 -18.73 -21.67
CA ALA A 23 30.93 -18.91 -20.23
C ALA A 23 30.09 -17.78 -19.59
N GLN A 24 29.98 -16.62 -20.24
CA GLN A 24 29.31 -15.44 -19.68
C GLN A 24 27.83 -15.25 -20.10
N SER A 25 27.25 -16.12 -20.94
CA SER A 25 25.88 -15.92 -21.46
C SER A 25 24.78 -16.76 -20.82
N LYS A 26 25.06 -17.48 -19.72
CA LYS A 26 23.99 -17.90 -18.80
C LYS A 26 23.71 -16.78 -17.80
N GLN A 27 23.27 -15.64 -18.32
CA GLN A 27 22.56 -14.69 -17.50
C GLN A 27 21.15 -15.28 -17.36
N ASP A 28 20.95 -16.10 -16.33
CA ASP A 28 19.62 -16.49 -15.89
C ASP A 28 18.84 -15.19 -15.69
N THR A 29 17.92 -14.90 -16.61
CA THR A 29 16.98 -13.81 -16.44
C THR A 29 16.06 -14.25 -15.32
N GLU A 30 16.42 -13.85 -14.10
CA GLU A 30 15.67 -14.17 -12.90
C GLU A 30 14.22 -13.72 -13.13
N LYS A 31 13.30 -14.68 -13.21
CA LYS A 31 11.92 -14.41 -13.56
C LYS A 31 11.27 -13.62 -12.42
N VAL A 32 10.75 -12.43 -12.74
CA VAL A 32 10.02 -11.57 -11.79
C VAL A 32 8.92 -12.39 -11.12
N THR A 33 8.98 -12.48 -9.79
CA THR A 33 7.99 -13.21 -8.99
C THR A 33 6.83 -12.31 -8.59
N SER A 34 5.72 -12.90 -8.13
CA SER A 34 4.60 -12.14 -7.57
C SER A 34 5.01 -11.27 -6.37
N LEU A 35 6.01 -11.68 -5.59
CA LEU A 35 6.56 -10.88 -4.51
C LEU A 35 7.25 -9.64 -5.06
N ASP A 36 8.11 -9.81 -6.05
CA ASP A 36 8.85 -8.72 -6.67
C ASP A 36 7.86 -7.72 -7.30
N SER A 37 6.80 -8.21 -7.96
CA SER A 37 5.71 -7.37 -8.48
C SER A 37 5.01 -6.57 -7.38
N SER A 38 4.63 -7.21 -6.26
CA SER A 38 3.97 -6.48 -5.16
C SER A 38 4.87 -5.39 -4.57
N VAL A 39 6.18 -5.64 -4.45
CA VAL A 39 7.15 -4.67 -3.93
C VAL A 39 7.30 -3.50 -4.89
N ILE A 40 7.39 -3.77 -6.20
CA ILE A 40 7.46 -2.73 -7.23
C ILE A 40 6.19 -1.88 -7.20
N THR A 41 5.00 -2.50 -7.15
CA THR A 41 3.73 -1.75 -7.08
C THR A 41 3.64 -0.88 -5.83
N LEU A 42 4.01 -1.39 -4.65
CA LEU A 42 4.03 -0.58 -3.43
C LEU A 42 5.07 0.55 -3.50
N ALA A 43 6.22 0.32 -4.12
CA ALA A 43 7.24 1.35 -4.33
C ALA A 43 6.77 2.47 -5.26
N GLU A 44 6.02 2.14 -6.32
CA GLU A 44 5.39 3.14 -7.19
C GLU A 44 4.38 3.99 -6.41
N ILE A 45 3.47 3.34 -5.67
CA ILE A 45 2.47 4.03 -4.84
C ILE A 45 3.15 4.95 -3.84
N TRP A 46 4.12 4.44 -3.08
CA TRP A 46 4.85 5.21 -2.07
C TRP A 46 5.61 6.39 -2.68
N SER A 47 6.24 6.19 -3.84
CA SER A 47 7.00 7.25 -4.51
C SER A 47 6.09 8.37 -5.01
N LEU A 48 4.92 8.04 -5.57
CA LEU A 48 3.92 9.01 -5.98
C LEU A 48 3.34 9.77 -4.76
N ASP A 49 3.02 9.04 -3.70
CA ASP A 49 2.40 9.60 -2.50
C ASP A 49 3.35 10.50 -1.69
N GLN A 50 4.62 10.10 -1.51
CA GLN A 50 5.57 10.78 -0.63
C GLN A 50 6.57 11.67 -1.38
N ARG A 51 7.12 11.21 -2.51
CA ARG A 51 8.20 11.94 -3.18
C ARG A 51 7.69 13.00 -4.14
N VAL A 52 6.73 12.66 -4.98
CA VAL A 52 6.17 13.63 -5.94
C VAL A 52 5.48 14.79 -5.22
N ARG A 53 4.84 14.54 -4.07
CA ARG A 53 4.25 15.61 -3.23
C ARG A 53 5.28 16.49 -2.52
N SER A 54 6.48 15.97 -2.29
CA SER A 54 7.56 16.72 -1.64
C SER A 54 8.30 17.65 -2.61
N ASP A 55 7.97 17.63 -3.90
CA ASP A 55 8.52 18.56 -4.88
C ASP A 55 7.94 19.97 -4.65
N VAL A 56 8.80 20.84 -4.11
CA VAL A 56 8.47 22.23 -3.76
C VAL A 56 7.99 23.03 -4.99
N SER A 57 8.45 22.69 -6.19
CA SER A 57 8.05 23.42 -7.41
C SER A 57 6.58 23.18 -7.76
N LEU A 58 6.07 21.96 -7.54
CA LEU A 58 4.66 21.59 -7.76
C LEU A 58 3.76 22.06 -6.61
N TYR A 59 4.32 22.25 -5.40
CA TYR A 59 3.58 22.76 -4.25
C TYR A 59 3.17 24.23 -4.40
N LEU A 60 3.91 25.02 -5.19
CA LEU A 60 3.69 26.45 -5.35
C LEU A 60 2.61 26.79 -6.41
N GLU A 61 2.31 25.87 -7.33
CA GLU A 61 1.28 26.03 -8.36
C GLU A 61 0.11 25.07 -8.12
N ASN A 62 -0.97 25.56 -7.51
CA ASN A 62 -2.25 24.84 -7.33
C ASN A 62 -2.12 23.43 -6.67
N SER A 63 -1.37 23.36 -5.57
CA SER A 63 -1.07 22.13 -4.84
C SER A 63 -2.28 21.28 -4.44
N ARG A 64 -3.45 21.90 -4.21
CA ARG A 64 -4.66 21.15 -3.85
C ARG A 64 -5.16 20.27 -4.99
N GLU A 65 -5.34 20.83 -6.18
CA GLU A 65 -5.82 20.05 -7.33
C GLU A 65 -4.80 18.98 -7.73
N PHE A 66 -3.51 19.33 -7.70
CA PHE A 66 -2.44 18.38 -7.93
C PHE A 66 -2.49 17.21 -6.94
N ASN A 67 -2.57 17.51 -5.63
CA ASN A 67 -2.64 16.48 -4.60
C ASN A 67 -3.86 15.57 -4.76
N LEU A 68 -5.04 16.13 -5.08
CA LEU A 68 -6.25 15.34 -5.34
C LEU A 68 -6.10 14.40 -6.55
N ARG A 69 -5.41 14.84 -7.60
CA ARG A 69 -5.10 13.97 -8.76
C ARG A 69 -4.15 12.84 -8.37
N ILE A 70 -3.10 13.14 -7.61
CA ILE A 70 -2.17 12.12 -7.10
C ILE A 70 -2.89 11.15 -6.16
N ASP A 71 -3.74 11.64 -5.25
CA ASP A 71 -4.59 10.83 -4.38
C ASP A 71 -5.42 9.82 -5.20
N SER A 72 -6.07 10.30 -6.27
CA SER A 72 -6.90 9.46 -7.13
C SER A 72 -6.07 8.36 -7.81
N ILE A 73 -4.92 8.70 -8.42
CA ILE A 73 -4.05 7.74 -9.10
C ILE A 73 -3.50 6.70 -8.12
N CYS A 74 -3.02 7.15 -6.96
CA CYS A 74 -2.52 6.26 -5.93
C CYS A 74 -3.62 5.32 -5.42
N PHE A 75 -4.84 5.83 -5.25
CA PHE A 75 -5.97 5.02 -4.80
C PHE A 75 -6.32 3.93 -5.83
N ASP A 76 -6.40 4.26 -7.11
CA ASP A 76 -6.69 3.27 -8.15
C ASP A 76 -5.61 2.17 -8.19
N LYS A 77 -4.32 2.57 -8.10
CA LYS A 77 -3.20 1.62 -8.00
C LYS A 77 -3.27 0.77 -6.73
N ALA A 78 -3.66 1.35 -5.60
CA ALA A 78 -3.78 0.63 -4.33
C ALA A 78 -4.90 -0.40 -4.36
N ILE A 79 -6.07 -0.07 -4.91
CA ILE A 79 -7.17 -1.02 -5.09
C ILE A 79 -6.75 -2.17 -6.01
N GLU A 80 -6.06 -1.89 -7.11
CA GLU A 80 -5.57 -2.93 -8.01
C GLU A 80 -4.50 -3.82 -7.35
N CYS A 81 -3.61 -3.21 -6.57
CA CYS A 81 -2.63 -3.94 -5.77
C CYS A 81 -3.31 -4.92 -4.80
N ILE A 82 -4.35 -4.47 -4.09
CA ILE A 82 -5.10 -5.32 -3.15
C ILE A 82 -5.85 -6.42 -3.90
N ARG A 83 -6.46 -6.14 -5.06
CA ARG A 83 -7.14 -7.16 -5.87
C ARG A 83 -6.20 -8.26 -6.35
N HIS A 84 -4.97 -7.91 -6.71
CA HIS A 84 -4.01 -8.87 -7.25
C HIS A 84 -3.22 -9.63 -6.18
N PHE A 85 -2.84 -8.96 -5.10
CA PHE A 85 -1.91 -9.50 -4.11
C PHE A 85 -2.52 -9.67 -2.71
N GLY A 86 -3.76 -9.21 -2.52
CA GLY A 86 -4.33 -8.99 -1.19
C GLY A 86 -3.72 -7.77 -0.50
N TRP A 87 -4.18 -7.51 0.71
CA TRP A 87 -3.54 -6.55 1.60
C TRP A 87 -2.16 -7.08 1.98
N VAL A 88 -1.11 -6.45 1.45
CA VAL A 88 0.27 -6.92 1.64
C VAL A 88 0.73 -6.62 3.07
N THR A 89 1.08 -7.66 3.83
CA THR A 89 1.57 -7.54 5.22
C THR A 89 3.02 -7.94 5.40
N ASP A 90 3.62 -8.63 4.41
CA ASP A 90 4.96 -9.20 4.51
C ASP A 90 5.69 -9.17 3.15
N LEU A 91 6.82 -8.46 3.09
CA LEU A 91 7.69 -8.39 1.91
C LEU A 91 8.85 -9.41 1.95
N ARG A 92 8.85 -10.32 2.93
CA ARG A 92 9.82 -11.40 3.12
C ARG A 92 11.26 -10.87 3.08
N LYS A 93 12.03 -11.26 2.05
CA LYS A 93 13.43 -10.87 1.85
C LYS A 93 13.65 -9.35 1.78
N TYR A 94 12.60 -8.58 1.49
CA TYR A 94 12.66 -7.13 1.40
C TYR A 94 12.28 -6.39 2.69
N ASN A 95 11.77 -7.06 3.74
CA ASN A 95 11.30 -6.36 4.95
C ASN A 95 12.37 -5.49 5.61
N SER A 96 13.62 -5.98 5.68
CA SER A 96 14.71 -5.26 6.34
C SER A 96 15.13 -3.98 5.62
N THR A 97 14.88 -3.88 4.32
CA THR A 97 15.34 -2.78 3.47
C THR A 97 14.19 -1.90 2.98
N HIS A 98 13.00 -2.48 2.81
CA HIS A 98 11.83 -1.86 2.18
C HIS A 98 10.54 -2.05 2.98
N GLY A 99 10.61 -2.51 4.24
CA GLY A 99 9.41 -2.71 5.08
C GLY A 99 8.53 -1.45 5.25
N TYR A 100 9.10 -0.25 5.05
CA TYR A 100 8.34 1.00 5.02
C TYR A 100 7.26 1.04 3.94
N LEU A 101 7.41 0.27 2.85
CA LEU A 101 6.44 0.18 1.76
C LEU A 101 5.10 -0.42 2.21
N LEU A 102 5.08 -1.21 3.30
CA LEU A 102 3.84 -1.76 3.86
C LEU A 102 2.88 -0.66 4.38
N GLN A 103 3.38 0.56 4.62
CA GLN A 103 2.55 1.69 5.05
C GLN A 103 1.87 2.42 3.88
N ALA A 104 2.28 2.14 2.63
CA ALA A 104 1.79 2.88 1.46
C ALA A 104 0.27 2.75 1.27
N LEU A 105 -0.27 1.54 1.41
CA LEU A 105 -1.72 1.31 1.26
C LEU A 105 -2.50 2.07 2.34
N THR A 106 -2.05 2.02 3.59
CA THR A 106 -2.68 2.74 4.71
C THR A 106 -2.75 4.25 4.45
N ALA A 107 -1.64 4.86 4.02
CA ALA A 107 -1.61 6.29 3.71
C ALA A 107 -2.63 6.65 2.63
N VAL A 108 -2.63 5.90 1.53
CA VAL A 108 -3.53 6.13 0.38
C VAL A 108 -5.00 5.98 0.76
N MET A 109 -5.37 4.94 1.51
CA MET A 109 -6.76 4.76 1.97
C MET A 109 -7.22 5.95 2.82
N LEU A 110 -6.34 6.48 3.66
CA LEU A 110 -6.64 7.67 4.46
C LEU A 110 -6.78 8.94 3.62
N HIS A 111 -6.14 9.07 2.47
CA HIS A 111 -6.25 10.27 1.66
C HIS A 111 -7.60 10.41 0.94
N SER A 112 -8.21 9.28 0.57
CA SER A 112 -9.46 9.24 -0.21
C SER A 112 -10.65 8.60 0.53
N PRO A 113 -11.05 9.11 1.71
CA PRO A 113 -12.05 8.46 2.55
C PRO A 113 -13.45 8.37 1.91
N HIS A 114 -13.80 9.27 0.98
CA HIS A 114 -15.07 9.22 0.26
C HIS A 114 -15.21 8.00 -0.64
N ARG A 115 -14.10 7.51 -1.21
CA ARG A 115 -14.10 6.34 -2.11
C ARG A 115 -14.20 5.01 -1.37
N LEU A 116 -13.91 5.01 -0.06
CA LEU A 116 -14.02 3.81 0.78
C LEU A 116 -15.48 3.37 0.99
N MET A 117 -16.44 4.25 0.71
CA MET A 117 -17.87 3.96 0.83
C MET A 117 -18.45 3.33 -0.45
N ASP A 118 -17.67 3.27 -1.53
CA ASP A 118 -18.07 2.55 -2.74
C ASP A 118 -18.18 1.06 -2.41
N GLU A 119 -19.27 0.41 -2.81
CA GLU A 119 -19.62 -0.95 -2.37
C GLU A 119 -18.53 -1.98 -2.74
N ASP A 120 -17.94 -1.85 -3.92
CA ASP A 120 -16.89 -2.75 -4.39
C ASP A 120 -15.59 -2.59 -3.58
N VAL A 121 -15.23 -1.35 -3.24
CA VAL A 121 -14.06 -1.03 -2.40
C VAL A 121 -14.28 -1.52 -0.98
N TYR A 122 -15.44 -1.21 -0.40
CA TYR A 122 -15.79 -1.65 0.95
C TYR A 122 -15.74 -3.18 1.06
N SER A 123 -16.39 -3.87 0.11
CA SER A 123 -16.43 -5.34 0.06
C SER A 123 -15.04 -5.95 -0.07
N LEU A 124 -14.17 -5.36 -0.92
CA LEU A 124 -12.78 -5.78 -1.05
C LEU A 124 -12.04 -5.68 0.30
N LEU A 125 -12.07 -4.52 0.95
CA LEU A 125 -11.36 -4.30 2.22
C LEU A 125 -11.93 -5.14 3.36
N ARG A 126 -13.25 -5.34 3.40
CA ARG A 126 -13.92 -6.23 4.36
C ARG A 126 -13.46 -7.68 4.16
N THR A 127 -13.36 -8.15 2.92
CA THR A 127 -12.84 -9.49 2.59
C THR A 127 -11.39 -9.65 3.06
N GLU A 128 -10.56 -8.61 2.89
CA GLU A 128 -9.19 -8.61 3.40
C GLU A 128 -9.13 -8.67 4.94
N ALA A 129 -10.08 -8.03 5.62
CA ALA A 129 -10.21 -8.08 7.07
C ALA A 129 -10.68 -9.45 7.57
N GLU A 130 -11.69 -10.03 6.93
CA GLU A 130 -12.16 -11.40 7.20
C GLU A 130 -11.06 -12.44 6.97
N ALA A 131 -10.23 -12.24 5.95
CA ALA A 131 -9.07 -13.08 5.67
C ALA A 131 -7.88 -12.86 6.63
N GLY A 132 -7.98 -11.92 7.58
CA GLY A 132 -6.94 -11.59 8.55
C GLY A 132 -5.72 -10.88 7.96
N ARG A 133 -5.79 -10.40 6.71
CA ARG A 133 -4.71 -9.65 6.05
C ARG A 133 -4.78 -8.16 6.35
N LEU A 134 -5.98 -7.61 6.54
CA LEU A 134 -6.20 -6.26 7.05
C LEU A 134 -6.70 -6.32 8.49
N HIS A 135 -6.06 -5.60 9.41
CA HIS A 135 -6.56 -5.56 10.79
C HIS A 135 -7.91 -4.82 10.85
N PRO A 136 -8.95 -5.37 11.50
CA PRO A 136 -10.25 -4.72 11.61
C PRO A 136 -10.22 -3.29 12.15
N GLU A 137 -9.38 -3.01 13.16
CA GLU A 137 -9.22 -1.63 13.67
C GLU A 137 -8.60 -0.67 12.64
N THR A 138 -7.78 -1.17 11.71
CA THR A 138 -7.25 -0.36 10.60
C THR A 138 -8.36 -0.04 9.60
N LEU A 139 -9.22 -1.01 9.28
CA LEU A 139 -10.41 -0.77 8.46
C LEU A 139 -11.36 0.23 9.13
N ALA A 140 -11.61 0.06 10.43
CA ALA A 140 -12.39 1.00 11.23
C ALA A 140 -11.84 2.43 11.15
N LEU A 141 -10.51 2.61 11.28
CA LEU A 141 -9.84 3.90 11.13
C LEU A 141 -10.11 4.55 9.76
N PHE A 142 -10.04 3.77 8.68
CA PHE A 142 -10.28 4.25 7.32
C PHE A 142 -11.72 4.74 7.16
N LEU A 143 -12.69 3.93 7.58
CA LEU A 143 -14.11 4.22 7.45
C LEU A 143 -14.52 5.39 8.35
N ASP A 144 -14.00 5.47 9.58
CA ASP A 144 -14.35 6.55 10.50
C ASP A 144 -13.90 7.92 10.00
N LYS A 145 -12.78 7.98 9.26
CA LYS A 145 -12.31 9.22 8.65
C LYS A 145 -13.38 9.82 7.72
N TYR A 146 -14.11 8.98 6.98
CA TYR A 146 -15.23 9.44 6.16
C TYR A 146 -16.32 10.08 7.02
N TYR A 147 -16.78 9.40 8.06
CA TYR A 147 -17.84 9.93 8.94
C TYR A 147 -17.40 11.24 9.62
N VAL A 148 -16.16 11.32 10.09
CA VAL A 148 -15.63 12.52 10.74
C VAL A 148 -15.56 13.69 9.75
N ILE A 149 -15.02 13.47 8.55
CA ILE A 149 -14.82 14.55 7.56
C ILE A 149 -16.14 15.01 6.96
N TYR A 150 -16.99 14.08 6.54
CA TYR A 150 -18.17 14.38 5.72
C TYR A 150 -19.47 14.45 6.53
N GLN A 151 -19.59 13.69 7.62
CA GLN A 151 -20.81 13.64 8.44
C GLN A 151 -20.65 14.30 9.81
N LYS A 152 -19.44 14.77 10.16
CA LYS A 152 -19.13 15.47 11.42
C LYS A 152 -19.49 14.66 12.67
N ARG A 153 -19.38 13.34 12.58
CA ARG A 153 -19.59 12.37 13.68
C ARG A 153 -18.61 11.21 13.57
N SER A 154 -18.33 10.53 14.66
CA SER A 154 -17.56 9.28 14.64
C SER A 154 -18.52 8.10 14.85
N LEU A 155 -18.40 7.06 14.04
CA LEU A 155 -19.21 5.84 14.16
C LEU A 155 -18.39 4.61 14.50
N TYR A 156 -17.08 4.63 14.23
CA TYR A 156 -16.18 3.54 14.61
C TYR A 156 -15.34 3.88 15.84
N GLY A 157 -15.33 5.13 16.29
CA GLY A 157 -14.59 5.55 17.48
C GLY A 157 -13.08 5.56 17.26
N SER A 158 -12.60 5.92 16.08
CA SER A 158 -11.17 6.07 15.80
C SER A 158 -10.60 7.36 16.40
N ASP A 159 -9.28 7.52 16.33
CA ASP A 159 -8.59 8.74 16.74
C ASP A 159 -8.96 9.98 15.92
N PHE A 160 -9.59 9.84 14.75
CA PHE A 160 -10.09 11.01 14.01
C PHE A 160 -11.18 11.77 14.78
N ARG A 161 -11.86 11.13 15.73
CA ARG A 161 -12.88 11.79 16.57
C ARG A 161 -12.35 12.99 17.35
N LYS A 162 -11.02 13.08 17.58
CA LYS A 162 -10.37 14.23 18.23
C LYS A 162 -10.50 15.54 17.44
N PHE A 163 -10.85 15.46 16.17
CA PHE A 163 -11.11 16.62 15.31
C PHE A 163 -12.57 17.08 15.34
N LEU A 164 -13.43 16.41 16.10
CA LEU A 164 -14.83 16.79 16.31
C LEU A 164 -14.96 17.62 17.60
N GLN A 165 -16.00 18.46 17.64
CA GLN A 165 -16.40 19.07 18.90
C GLN A 165 -17.05 18.01 19.81
N PRO A 166 -16.83 18.06 21.13
CA PRO A 166 -17.54 17.20 22.05
C PRO A 166 -19.06 17.44 22.02
N PRO A 167 -19.88 16.38 22.19
CA PRO A 167 -19.48 14.98 22.25
C PRO A 167 -19.14 14.42 20.87
N ALA A 168 -17.95 13.82 20.73
CA ALA A 168 -17.50 13.26 19.46
C ALA A 168 -18.22 11.95 19.07
N LEU A 169 -18.86 11.30 20.06
CA LEU A 169 -19.69 10.11 19.92
C LEU A 169 -21.07 10.40 20.53
N ASN A 170 -22.11 10.37 19.70
CA ASN A 170 -23.48 10.63 20.15
C ASN A 170 -24.14 9.32 20.62
N PRO A 171 -24.77 9.26 21.80
CA PRO A 171 -25.56 8.11 22.24
C PRO A 171 -26.58 7.60 21.22
N GLU A 172 -27.18 8.49 20.42
CA GLU A 172 -28.17 8.14 19.38
C GLU A 172 -27.58 7.32 18.22
N ASP A 173 -26.28 7.49 17.96
CA ASP A 173 -25.57 6.77 16.89
C ASP A 173 -25.17 5.34 17.30
N ARG A 174 -25.34 4.98 18.58
CA ARG A 174 -24.85 3.72 19.13
C ARG A 174 -25.37 2.48 18.40
N PRO A 175 -26.67 2.32 18.09
CA PRO A 175 -27.15 1.14 17.36
C PRO A 175 -26.48 0.98 15.99
N LEU A 176 -26.24 2.10 15.29
CA LEU A 176 -25.56 2.12 14.00
C LEU A 176 -24.06 1.79 14.17
N SER A 177 -23.39 2.43 15.11
CA SER A 177 -21.98 2.18 15.45
C SER A 177 -21.72 0.70 15.76
N ASP A 178 -22.55 0.11 16.61
CA ASP A 178 -22.46 -1.29 17.00
C ASP A 178 -22.67 -2.23 15.81
N SER A 179 -23.60 -1.89 14.91
CA SER A 179 -23.84 -2.66 13.69
C SER A 179 -22.63 -2.61 12.75
N LEU A 180 -22.09 -1.42 12.51
CA LEU A 180 -20.96 -1.20 11.62
C LEU A 180 -19.69 -1.88 12.14
N ARG A 181 -19.41 -1.80 13.45
CA ARG A 181 -18.25 -2.47 14.05
C ARG A 181 -18.36 -3.99 13.95
N ARG A 182 -19.54 -4.55 14.22
CA ARG A 182 -19.75 -6.00 14.06
C ARG A 182 -19.55 -6.47 12.63
N ASP A 183 -19.95 -5.68 11.64
CA ASP A 183 -19.81 -6.05 10.23
C ASP A 183 -18.35 -6.23 9.78
N ILE A 184 -17.41 -5.55 10.43
CA ILE A 184 -15.96 -5.71 10.20
C ILE A 184 -15.27 -6.58 11.26
N GLY A 185 -16.03 -7.30 12.09
CA GLY A 185 -15.49 -8.22 13.11
C GLY A 185 -15.02 -7.57 14.40
N LEU A 186 -15.40 -6.31 14.66
CA LEU A 186 -15.08 -5.61 15.91
C LEU A 186 -16.21 -5.70 16.94
N SER A 187 -15.81 -5.68 18.22
CA SER A 187 -16.76 -5.53 19.32
C SER A 187 -17.35 -4.11 19.37
N PRO A 188 -18.58 -3.95 19.88
CA PRO A 188 -19.15 -2.64 20.23
C PRO A 188 -18.20 -1.75 21.03
N LEU A 189 -18.33 -0.43 20.86
CA LEU A 189 -17.56 0.53 21.65
C LEU A 189 -18.02 0.52 23.12
N PRO A 190 -17.11 0.76 24.09
CA PRO A 190 -17.48 0.88 25.49
C PRO A 190 -18.49 2.01 25.75
N ASP A 191 -19.46 1.74 26.62
CA ASP A 191 -20.47 2.71 27.08
C ASP A 191 -19.88 4.03 27.60
N SER A 192 -18.70 3.97 28.22
CA SER A 192 -18.01 5.14 28.77
C SER A 192 -17.65 6.17 27.70
N LEU A 193 -17.54 5.76 26.43
CA LEU A 193 -17.20 6.66 25.32
C LEU A 193 -18.39 7.50 24.85
N PHE A 194 -19.63 7.06 25.10
CA PHE A 194 -20.85 7.79 24.75
C PHE A 194 -21.38 8.66 25.89
N ARG A 195 -20.88 8.44 27.11
CA ARG A 195 -21.27 9.17 28.31
C ARG A 195 -20.16 10.16 28.66
N GLN A 196 -20.10 11.29 27.96
CA GLN A 196 -19.37 12.43 28.50
C GLN A 196 -20.33 13.28 29.35
N PRO A 197 -19.89 13.80 30.50
CA PRO A 197 -20.69 14.67 31.36
C PRO A 197 -21.09 15.98 30.67
#